data_AF-A0A246AGD5-F1
#
_entry.id   AF-A0A246AGD5-F1
#
_cell.length_a   1.000
_cell.length_b   1.000
_cell.length_c   1.000
_cell.angle_alpha   90.00
_cell.angle_beta   90.00
_cell.angle_gamma   90.00
#
_symmetry.space_group_name_H-M   'P 1'
#
loop_
_entity.id
_entity.type
_entity.pdbx_description
1 polymer ?
#
loop_
_entity_poly.entity_id
_entity_poly.type
_entity_poly.pdbx_seq_one_letter_code
_entity_poly.pdbx_strand_id
1 'polypeptide(L)'
;MNKIQNVVITKFWGDKTVKIDFDEDVNFLVGVNGSGKTTIINLIAATLTANFKALDSIQFGKIEVELVPKLNSKKKLENAIIKVEKIERDFSPYPKIEFSLKSYESSKFKNFNLEDLEEDNFYRYQKDFLISRSLFDQNRYSNDIGLELEKLVNVSWLSIPIPILQFG
;
A
#
# COMPACT_ATOMS: atom_id res chain seq x y z
N MET A 1 0.15 -0.84 -19.32
CA MET A 1 0.11 -0.11 -18.02
C MET A 1 -1.32 -0.12 -17.54
N ASN A 2 -1.56 -0.61 -16.33
CA ASN A 2 -2.89 -0.63 -15.73
C ASN A 2 -3.25 0.78 -15.26
N LYS A 3 -4.53 1.15 -15.34
CA LYS A 3 -5.03 2.45 -14.87
C LYS A 3 -5.69 2.27 -13.51
N ILE A 4 -5.57 3.26 -12.64
CA ILE A 4 -6.39 3.34 -11.43
C ILE A 4 -7.80 3.73 -11.88
N GLN A 5 -8.80 2.94 -11.49
CA GLN A 5 -10.21 3.21 -11.78
C GLN A 5 -10.87 3.89 -10.59
N ASN A 6 -10.66 3.35 -9.39
CA ASN A 6 -11.30 3.84 -8.18
C ASN A 6 -10.33 3.76 -6.99
N VAL A 7 -10.44 4.73 -6.08
CA VAL A 7 -9.84 4.67 -4.75
C VAL A 7 -10.90 4.96 -3.69
N VAL A 8 -10.99 4.07 -2.69
CA VAL A 8 -11.78 4.29 -1.48
C VAL A 8 -10.87 4.31 -0.26
N ILE A 9 -10.94 5.37 0.55
CA ILE A 9 -10.25 5.48 1.83
C ILE A 9 -11.29 5.66 2.92
N THR A 10 -11.26 4.84 3.97
CA THR A 10 -12.14 4.95 5.13
C THR A 10 -11.36 5.31 6.39
N LYS A 11 -12.05 5.95 7.34
CA LYS A 11 -11.46 6.51 8.57
C LYS A 11 -10.26 7.44 8.30
N PHE A 12 -10.27 8.13 7.17
CA PHE A 12 -9.26 9.14 6.83
C PHE A 12 -9.35 10.29 7.83
N TRP A 13 -8.24 10.61 8.49
CA TRP A 13 -8.23 11.56 9.61
C TRP A 13 -9.27 11.24 10.70
N GLY A 14 -9.51 9.95 10.96
CA GLY A 14 -10.37 9.46 12.03
C GLY A 14 -11.72 8.95 11.52
N ASP A 15 -12.48 9.77 10.82
CA ASP A 15 -13.89 9.48 10.49
C ASP A 15 -14.27 9.71 9.02
N LYS A 16 -13.42 10.39 8.25
CA LYS A 16 -13.77 10.76 6.87
C LYS A 16 -13.69 9.55 5.94
N THR A 17 -14.58 9.54 4.96
CA THR A 17 -14.53 8.61 3.84
C THR A 17 -14.26 9.40 2.57
N VAL A 18 -13.20 9.02 1.86
CA VAL A 18 -12.82 9.60 0.57
C VAL A 18 -13.10 8.56 -0.50
N LYS A 19 -13.84 8.94 -1.54
CA LYS A 19 -14.10 8.12 -2.72
C LYS A 19 -13.70 8.92 -3.95
N ILE A 20 -12.86 8.33 -4.79
CA ILE A 20 -12.36 8.97 -6.00
C ILE A 20 -12.56 7.99 -7.15
N ASP A 21 -13.42 8.37 -8.09
CA ASP A 21 -13.54 7.72 -9.39
C ASP A 21 -12.66 8.48 -10.38
N PHE A 22 -11.70 7.78 -10.99
CA PHE A 22 -10.75 8.40 -11.89
C PHE A 22 -11.29 8.42 -13.33
N ASP A 23 -11.23 9.59 -13.94
CA ASP A 23 -11.42 9.78 -15.37
C ASP A 23 -10.21 9.20 -16.15
N GLU A 24 -10.47 8.72 -17.36
CA GLU A 24 -9.46 8.07 -18.20
C GLU A 24 -8.39 9.01 -18.75
N ASP A 25 -8.71 10.29 -18.85
CA ASP A 25 -7.90 11.31 -19.51
C ASP A 25 -7.24 12.23 -18.50
N VAL A 26 -8.03 12.98 -17.70
CA VAL A 26 -7.50 13.99 -16.77
C VAL A 26 -8.32 14.06 -15.49
N ASN A 27 -7.63 14.06 -14.34
CA ASN A 27 -8.23 14.16 -13.02
C ASN A 27 -7.73 15.41 -12.29
N PHE A 28 -8.66 16.22 -11.77
CA PHE A 28 -8.34 17.40 -10.96
C PHE A 28 -8.73 17.18 -9.51
N LEU A 29 -7.75 17.24 -8.60
CA LEU A 29 -8.01 17.24 -7.16
C LEU A 29 -8.03 18.68 -6.65
N VAL A 30 -9.23 19.24 -6.47
CA VAL A 30 -9.44 20.65 -6.07
C VAL A 30 -9.89 20.74 -4.62
N GLY A 31 -9.41 21.75 -3.91
CA GLY A 31 -9.79 22.02 -2.51
C GLY A 31 -8.89 23.10 -1.91
N VAL A 32 -9.28 23.63 -0.74
CA VAL A 32 -8.50 24.66 -0.03
C VAL A 32 -7.15 24.13 0.46
N ASN A 33 -6.19 25.01 0.74
CA ASN A 33 -4.93 24.60 1.37
C ASN A 33 -5.18 23.91 2.71
N GLY A 34 -4.45 22.83 2.97
CA GLY A 34 -4.66 22.00 4.16
C GLY A 34 -5.86 21.03 4.08
N SER A 35 -6.59 20.96 2.96
CA SER A 35 -7.75 20.05 2.82
C SER A 35 -7.40 18.56 2.68
N GLY A 36 -6.12 18.18 2.75
CA GLY A 36 -5.68 16.76 2.70
C GLY A 36 -5.34 16.22 1.31
N LYS A 37 -5.34 17.06 0.27
CA LYS A 37 -5.06 16.65 -1.13
C LYS A 37 -3.74 15.87 -1.27
N THR A 38 -2.65 16.47 -0.78
CA THR A 38 -1.31 15.85 -0.82
C THR A 38 -1.26 14.57 0.00
N THR A 39 -1.96 14.51 1.13
CA THR A 39 -2.03 13.31 1.99
C THR A 39 -2.72 12.16 1.27
N ILE A 40 -3.81 12.42 0.55
CA ILE A 40 -4.51 11.42 -0.26
C ILE A 40 -3.59 10.88 -1.37
N ILE A 41 -2.91 11.77 -2.10
CA ILE A 41 -1.96 11.38 -3.16
C ILE A 41 -0.82 10.53 -2.59
N ASN A 42 -0.24 10.96 -1.46
CA ASN A 42 0.82 10.23 -0.79
C ASN A 42 0.35 8.86 -0.28
N LEU A 43 -0.89 8.76 0.20
CA LEU A 43 -1.46 7.50 0.64
C LEU A 43 -1.63 6.53 -0.53
N ILE A 44 -2.19 6.99 -1.66
CA ILE A 44 -2.31 6.19 -2.88
C ILE A 44 -0.92 5.72 -3.35
N ALA A 45 0.05 6.63 -3.41
CA ALA A 45 1.41 6.29 -3.80
C ALA A 45 2.03 5.25 -2.86
N ALA A 46 1.92 5.43 -1.55
CA ALA A 46 2.45 4.50 -0.55
C ALA A 46 1.80 3.12 -0.63
N THR A 47 0.51 3.04 -0.96
CA THR A 47 -0.18 1.76 -1.22
C THR A 47 0.36 1.07 -2.47
N LEU A 48 0.55 1.80 -3.56
CA LEU A 48 1.05 1.26 -4.83
C LEU A 48 2.52 0.81 -4.76
N THR A 49 3.30 1.36 -3.83
CA THR A 49 4.73 1.03 -3.65
C THR A 49 5.01 0.21 -2.38
N ALA A 50 3.98 -0.27 -1.68
CA ALA A 50 4.11 -0.94 -0.37
C ALA A 50 5.03 -0.20 0.63
N ASN A 51 4.96 1.14 0.67
CA ASN A 51 5.79 1.94 1.58
C ASN A 51 5.18 1.95 2.98
N PHE A 52 5.56 0.96 3.80
CA PHE A 52 5.06 0.78 5.17
C PHE A 52 5.28 1.98 6.07
N LYS A 53 6.45 2.64 5.98
CA LYS A 53 6.75 3.82 6.79
C LYS A 53 5.78 4.96 6.50
N ALA A 54 5.49 5.21 5.22
CA ALA A 54 4.52 6.23 4.82
C ALA A 54 3.10 5.85 5.25
N LEU A 55 2.70 4.59 5.05
CA LEU A 55 1.40 4.08 5.47
C LEU A 55 1.20 4.20 6.99
N ASP A 56 2.21 3.85 7.77
CA ASP A 56 2.14 3.95 9.23
C ASP A 56 1.94 5.42 9.69
N SER A 57 2.64 6.36 9.05
CA SER A 57 2.58 7.78 9.39
C SER A 57 1.26 8.49 9.08
N ILE A 58 0.47 7.98 8.13
CA ILE A 58 -0.78 8.61 7.69
C ILE A 58 -1.96 8.08 8.52
N GLN A 59 -2.83 8.97 9.01
CA GLN A 59 -4.04 8.58 9.73
C GLN A 59 -5.15 8.15 8.74
N PHE A 60 -5.35 6.84 8.61
CA PHE A 60 -6.44 6.20 7.86
C PHE A 60 -6.76 4.84 8.49
N GLY A 61 -7.92 4.26 8.19
CA GLY A 61 -8.27 2.89 8.61
C GLY A 61 -8.08 1.87 7.51
N LYS A 62 -8.65 2.13 6.33
CA LYS A 62 -8.51 1.25 5.16
C LYS A 62 -8.36 2.07 3.89
N ILE A 63 -7.54 1.59 2.95
CA ILE A 63 -7.51 2.06 1.57
C ILE A 63 -7.67 0.87 0.61
N GLU A 64 -8.52 1.04 -0.40
CA GLU A 64 -8.72 0.12 -1.52
C GLU A 64 -8.44 0.87 -2.82
N VAL A 65 -7.54 0.32 -3.63
CA VAL A 65 -7.17 0.86 -4.95
C VAL A 65 -7.53 -0.18 -6.00
N GLU A 66 -8.46 0.18 -6.88
CA GLU A 66 -8.91 -0.66 -7.97
C GLU A 66 -8.18 -0.31 -9.27
N LEU A 67 -7.68 -1.33 -9.95
CA LEU A 67 -6.89 -1.23 -11.16
C LEU A 67 -7.58 -1.95 -12.31
N VAL A 68 -7.63 -1.29 -13.46
CA VAL A 68 -8.13 -1.84 -14.73
C VAL A 68 -7.00 -2.08 -15.72
N PRO A 69 -7.01 -3.20 -16.46
CA PRO A 69 -6.00 -3.47 -17.46
C PRO A 69 -6.26 -2.61 -18.71
N LYS A 70 -5.23 -1.93 -19.23
CA LYS A 70 -5.35 -1.07 -20.44
C LYS A 70 -5.51 -1.86 -21.75
N LEU A 71 -5.24 -3.16 -21.74
CA LEU A 71 -5.35 -4.00 -22.93
C LEU A 71 -6.76 -4.60 -23.04
N ASN A 72 -7.44 -4.29 -24.15
CA ASN A 72 -8.63 -4.96 -24.67
C ASN A 72 -8.33 -6.42 -25.05
N SER A 73 -7.86 -7.21 -24.10
CA SER A 73 -7.82 -8.66 -24.27
C SER A 73 -9.27 -9.12 -24.29
N LYS A 74 -9.67 -9.85 -25.34
CA LYS A 74 -11.01 -10.48 -25.50
C LYS A 74 -11.44 -11.41 -24.35
N LYS A 75 -10.67 -11.48 -23.25
CA LYS A 75 -10.99 -12.14 -21.99
C LYS A 75 -11.56 -11.10 -21.03
N LYS A 76 -12.74 -11.38 -20.49
CA LYS A 76 -13.34 -10.65 -19.36
C LYS A 76 -12.46 -10.87 -18.12
N LEU A 77 -11.41 -10.08 -17.98
CA LEU A 77 -10.56 -10.06 -16.80
C LEU A 77 -11.28 -9.28 -15.70
N GLU A 78 -11.26 -9.78 -14.47
CA GLU A 78 -11.77 -9.02 -13.33
C GLU A 78 -10.79 -7.91 -12.95
N ASN A 79 -11.28 -6.86 -12.28
CA ASN A 79 -10.41 -5.80 -11.80
C ASN A 79 -9.46 -6.30 -10.71
N ALA A 80 -8.22 -5.82 -10.73
CA ALA A 80 -7.27 -6.07 -9.65
C ALA A 80 -7.51 -5.05 -8.52
N ILE A 81 -7.39 -5.50 -7.28
CA ILE A 81 -7.63 -4.67 -6.10
C ILE A 81 -6.45 -4.78 -5.15
N ILE A 82 -5.87 -3.65 -4.77
CA ILE A 82 -4.89 -3.55 -3.70
C ILE A 82 -5.61 -2.97 -2.48
N LYS A 83 -5.67 -3.73 -1.40
CA LYS A 83 -6.28 -3.33 -0.14
C LYS A 83 -5.20 -3.26 0.94
N VAL A 84 -5.25 -2.19 1.73
CA VAL A 84 -4.42 -2.02 2.93
C VAL A 84 -5.32 -1.64 4.10
N GLU A 85 -5.19 -2.34 5.22
CA GLU A 85 -6.00 -2.11 6.42
C GLU A 85 -5.13 -1.99 7.67
N LYS A 86 -5.44 -0.99 8.51
CA LYS A 86 -4.89 -0.82 9.85
C LYS A 86 -5.80 -1.51 10.85
N ILE A 87 -5.30 -2.56 11.48
CA ILE A 87 -6.02 -3.37 12.45
C ILE A 87 -5.46 -3.07 13.84
N GLU A 88 -6.33 -2.57 14.73
CA GLU A 88 -5.97 -2.33 16.14
C GLU A 88 -5.66 -3.65 16.84
N ARG A 89 -4.78 -3.60 17.86
CA ARG A 89 -4.38 -4.77 18.64
C ARG A 89 -4.63 -4.53 20.11
N ASP A 90 -5.14 -5.54 20.80
CA ASP A 90 -5.48 -5.46 22.23
C ASP A 90 -4.25 -5.18 23.12
N PHE A 91 -3.06 -5.62 22.71
CA PHE A 91 -1.82 -5.55 23.50
C PHE A 91 -0.71 -4.68 22.89
N SER A 92 -1.03 -3.88 21.87
CA SER A 92 -0.06 -2.97 21.23
C SER A 92 -0.70 -1.61 20.97
N PRO A 93 -0.04 -0.50 21.34
CA PRO A 93 -0.50 0.84 20.97
C PRO A 93 -0.35 1.12 19.47
N TYR A 94 0.35 0.25 18.73
CA TYR A 94 0.57 0.37 17.30
C TYR A 94 -0.32 -0.60 16.53
N PRO A 95 -1.05 -0.12 15.50
CA PRO A 95 -1.88 -0.98 14.67
C PRO A 95 -1.02 -1.87 13.75
N LYS A 96 -1.56 -3.02 13.40
CA LYS A 96 -1.04 -3.89 12.34
C LYS A 96 -1.41 -3.32 10.98
N ILE A 97 -0.52 -3.40 10.00
CA ILE A 97 -0.82 -3.12 8.60
C ILE A 97 -0.94 -4.44 7.84
N GLU A 98 -2.13 -4.76 7.33
CA GLU A 98 -2.37 -5.94 6.48
C GLU A 98 -2.52 -5.52 5.02
N PHE A 99 -1.81 -6.21 4.13
CA PHE A 99 -1.93 -6.05 2.68
C PHE A 99 -2.73 -7.21 2.08
N SER A 100 -3.70 -6.90 1.24
CA SER A 100 -4.47 -7.90 0.49
C SER A 100 -4.49 -7.54 -0.99
N LEU A 101 -4.07 -8.47 -1.84
CA LEU A 101 -4.05 -8.26 -3.29
C LEU A 101 -4.99 -9.25 -3.98
N LYS A 102 -5.88 -8.71 -4.81
CA LYS A 102 -6.67 -9.49 -5.77
C LYS A 102 -6.10 -9.26 -7.16
N SER A 103 -5.77 -10.34 -7.87
CA SER A 103 -5.22 -10.29 -9.23
C SER A 103 -6.32 -10.35 -10.30
N TYR A 104 -5.99 -10.02 -11.55
CA TYR A 104 -6.91 -10.10 -12.70
C TYR A 104 -7.42 -11.52 -13.00
N GLU A 105 -6.68 -12.54 -12.54
CA GLU A 105 -6.90 -13.95 -12.84
C GLU A 105 -7.63 -14.70 -11.71
N SER A 106 -7.68 -14.11 -10.52
CA SER A 106 -8.23 -14.73 -9.32
C SER A 106 -9.25 -13.81 -8.65
N SER A 107 -10.43 -14.34 -8.35
CA SER A 107 -11.43 -13.65 -7.54
C SER A 107 -11.06 -13.58 -6.06
N LYS A 108 -10.07 -14.35 -5.60
CA LYS A 108 -9.62 -14.42 -4.21
C LYS A 108 -8.48 -13.45 -3.91
N PHE A 109 -8.54 -12.83 -2.74
CA PHE A 109 -7.45 -12.03 -2.19
C PHE A 109 -6.33 -12.94 -1.67
N LYS A 110 -5.09 -12.59 -2.02
CA LYS A 110 -3.87 -13.07 -1.37
C LYS A 110 -3.51 -12.08 -0.27
N ASN A 111 -3.56 -12.54 0.98
CA ASN A 111 -3.21 -11.73 2.14
C ASN A 111 -1.72 -11.89 2.44
N PHE A 112 -1.07 -10.77 2.72
CA PHE A 112 0.33 -10.69 3.12
C PHE A 112 0.35 -10.13 4.53
N ASN A 113 0.56 -11.02 5.48
CA ASN A 113 0.74 -10.68 6.88
C ASN A 113 2.24 -10.59 7.17
N LEU A 114 2.72 -9.43 7.64
CA LEU A 114 4.13 -9.24 8.03
C LEU A 114 4.49 -9.93 9.37
N GLU A 115 3.70 -10.92 9.80
CA GLU A 115 3.70 -11.44 11.17
C GLU A 115 4.55 -12.70 11.40
N ASP A 116 5.09 -13.34 10.35
CA ASP A 116 6.02 -14.47 10.51
C ASP A 116 7.37 -14.08 11.13
N LEU A 117 7.52 -12.83 11.58
CA LEU A 117 8.72 -12.26 12.20
C LEU A 117 8.42 -11.51 13.52
N GLU A 118 7.19 -11.58 14.03
CA GLU A 118 6.82 -10.84 15.24
C GLU A 118 7.19 -11.52 16.56
N GLU A 119 7.45 -12.83 16.58
CA GLU A 119 7.96 -13.49 17.81
C GLU A 119 9.33 -12.93 18.23
N ASP A 120 10.16 -12.46 17.30
CA ASP A 120 11.44 -11.80 17.60
C ASP A 120 11.29 -10.31 17.98
N ASN A 121 10.13 -9.69 17.72
CA ASN A 121 9.87 -8.28 18.05
C ASN A 121 9.51 -8.05 19.52
N PHE A 122 9.41 -9.10 20.33
CA PHE A 122 9.36 -8.97 21.79
C PHE A 122 10.61 -8.26 22.36
N TYR A 123 11.72 -8.20 21.59
CA TYR A 123 12.93 -7.46 21.93
C TYR A 123 12.96 -5.99 21.45
N ARG A 124 11.89 -5.50 20.82
CA ARG A 124 11.82 -4.19 20.13
C ARG A 124 11.79 -2.96 21.07
N TYR A 125 12.17 -3.11 22.34
CA TYR A 125 12.28 -2.00 23.32
C TYR A 125 13.60 -1.91 24.09
N GLN A 126 14.63 -2.70 23.76
CA GLN A 126 16.00 -2.40 24.20
C GLN A 126 16.84 -1.81 23.07
N LYS A 127 16.81 -0.48 23.06
CA LYS A 127 17.69 0.51 22.45
C LYS A 127 18.97 -0.01 21.77
N ASP A 128 19.11 0.39 20.50
CA ASP A 128 20.38 0.74 19.86
C ASP A 128 21.33 -0.37 19.36
N PHE A 129 20.96 -1.66 19.35
CA PHE A 129 21.88 -2.73 18.86
C PHE A 129 21.37 -3.66 17.74
N LEU A 130 20.14 -3.50 17.21
CA LEU A 130 19.50 -4.48 16.29
C LEU A 130 19.03 -3.95 14.92
N ILE A 131 19.54 -2.81 14.46
CA ILE A 131 19.07 -2.14 13.23
C ILE A 131 19.32 -2.99 11.96
N SER A 132 20.33 -3.86 11.96
CA SER A 132 20.74 -4.56 10.73
C SER A 132 19.93 -5.83 10.38
N ARG A 133 19.32 -6.50 11.37
CA ARG A 133 18.59 -7.77 11.13
C ARG A 133 17.11 -7.56 10.82
N SER A 134 16.47 -6.54 11.39
CA SER A 134 15.06 -6.23 11.10
C SER A 134 14.85 -5.61 9.72
N LEU A 135 15.84 -4.87 9.19
CA LEU A 135 15.79 -4.32 7.84
C LEU A 135 15.85 -5.43 6.77
N PHE A 136 16.61 -6.49 7.00
CA PHE A 136 16.82 -7.57 6.02
C PHE A 136 15.56 -8.39 5.73
N ASP A 137 14.75 -8.62 6.76
CA ASP A 137 13.55 -9.46 6.67
C ASP A 137 12.30 -8.66 6.28
N GLN A 138 12.21 -7.38 6.70
CA GLN A 138 11.28 -6.43 6.09
C GLN A 138 11.56 -6.26 4.59
N ASN A 139 12.83 -6.23 4.19
CA ASN A 139 13.19 -6.16 2.78
C ASN A 139 12.65 -7.37 2.00
N ARG A 140 12.76 -8.61 2.50
CA ARG A 140 12.22 -9.79 1.81
C ARG A 140 10.71 -9.74 1.59
N TYR A 141 9.91 -9.42 2.62
CA TYR A 141 8.45 -9.34 2.46
C TYR A 141 8.02 -8.13 1.64
N SER A 142 8.68 -6.98 1.80
CA SER A 142 8.48 -5.83 0.93
C SER A 142 8.85 -6.16 -0.52
N ASN A 143 9.84 -7.03 -0.74
CA ASN A 143 10.19 -7.53 -2.06
C ASN A 143 9.10 -8.48 -2.58
N ASP A 144 8.55 -9.40 -1.78
CA ASP A 144 7.47 -10.29 -2.24
C ASP A 144 6.19 -9.53 -2.60
N ILE A 145 5.79 -8.56 -1.77
CA ILE A 145 4.67 -7.66 -2.07
C ILE A 145 5.03 -6.78 -3.27
N GLY A 146 6.25 -6.25 -3.32
CA GLY A 146 6.78 -5.45 -4.43
C GLY A 146 6.74 -6.21 -5.75
N LEU A 147 7.14 -7.48 -5.78
CA LEU A 147 7.10 -8.35 -6.96
C LEU A 147 5.67 -8.61 -7.43
N GLU A 148 4.72 -8.77 -6.50
CA GLU A 148 3.30 -8.92 -6.84
C GLU A 148 2.68 -7.60 -7.30
N LEU A 149 3.10 -6.47 -6.70
CA LEU A 149 2.71 -5.14 -7.13
C LEU A 149 3.29 -4.78 -8.50
N GLU A 150 4.53 -5.17 -8.82
CA GLU A 150 5.16 -4.94 -10.13
C GLU A 150 4.37 -5.61 -11.26
N LYS A 151 3.74 -6.77 -11.00
CA LYS A 151 2.83 -7.42 -11.96
C LYS A 151 1.57 -6.59 -12.21
N LEU A 152 1.16 -5.77 -11.24
CA LEU A 152 -0.08 -4.99 -11.28
C LEU A 152 0.14 -3.49 -11.61
N VAL A 153 1.31 -2.94 -11.29
CA VAL A 153 1.58 -1.50 -11.32
C VAL A 153 2.98 -1.30 -11.89
N ASN A 154 3.09 -0.55 -12.98
CA ASN A 154 4.38 -0.08 -13.44
C ASN A 154 4.69 1.26 -12.74
N VAL A 155 5.44 1.20 -11.63
CA VAL A 155 5.77 2.36 -10.78
C VAL A 155 6.86 3.28 -11.36
N SER A 156 7.29 3.08 -12.61
CA SER A 156 8.32 3.90 -13.28
C SER A 156 8.04 5.42 -13.34
N TRP A 157 6.82 5.86 -13.00
CA TRP A 157 6.39 7.26 -13.02
C TRP A 157 6.47 7.96 -11.66
N LEU A 158 6.64 7.22 -10.56
CA LEU A 158 6.86 7.80 -9.25
C LEU A 158 8.37 7.97 -9.07
N SER A 159 8.88 9.19 -9.20
CA SER A 159 10.24 9.56 -8.80
C SER A 159 10.40 9.54 -7.27
N ILE A 160 10.05 8.42 -6.64
CA ILE A 160 10.45 8.13 -5.27
C ILE A 160 11.69 7.26 -5.40
N PRO A 161 12.86 7.71 -4.91
CA PRO A 161 14.05 6.87 -4.92
C PRO A 161 13.76 5.61 -4.10
N ILE A 162 13.59 4.50 -4.80
CA ILE A 162 13.70 3.17 -4.22
C ILE A 162 15.16 3.09 -3.75
N PRO A 163 15.44 2.89 -2.45
CA PRO A 163 16.81 2.64 -2.02
C PRO A 163 17.26 1.34 -2.70
N ILE A 164 18.02 1.47 -3.78
CA ILE A 164 18.75 0.35 -4.37
C ILE A 164 19.78 -0.02 -3.31
N LEU A 165 19.49 -1.05 -2.53
CA LEU A 165 20.49 -1.69 -1.70
C LEU A 165 21.49 -2.34 -2.66
N GLN A 166 22.55 -1.59 -2.98
CA GLN A 166 23.74 -2.14 -3.61
C GLN A 166 24.34 -3.15 -2.63
N PHE A 167 24.17 -4.43 -2.94
CA PHE A 167 24.92 -5.50 -2.32
C PHE A 167 26.35 -5.44 -2.87
N GLY A 168 27.30 -5.07 -2.01
CA GLY A 168 28.74 -5.28 -2.16
C GLY A 168 29.22 -6.24 -1.10
#